data_AF-A0A3N5HV76-F1
#
_entry.id   AF-A0A3N5HV76-F1
#
_cell.length_a   1.000
_cell.length_b   1.000
_cell.length_c   1.000
_cell.angle_alpha   90.00
_cell.angle_beta   90.00
_cell.angle_gamma   90.00
#
_symmetry.space_group_name_H-M   'P 1'
#
loop_
_entity.id
_entity.type
_entity.pdbx_description
1 polymer ?
#
loop_
_entity_poly.entity_id
_entity_poly.type
_entity_poly.pdbx_seq_one_letter_code
_entity_poly.pdbx_strand_id
1 'polypeptide(L)' 'MGGGRPLVLIGGPCAIESECHALMTAERLAAIAAAGRVPFVYKSSYDKA' A
#
# COMPACT_ATOMS: atom_id res chain seq x y z
N MET A 1 -3.70 0.69 -14.68
CA MET A 1 -3.07 -0.65 -14.74
C MET A 1 -3.42 -1.26 -16.09
N GLY A 2 -2.54 -2.09 -16.68
CA GLY A 2 -2.79 -2.74 -17.98
C GLY A 2 -2.12 -2.07 -19.20
N GLY A 3 -2.11 -2.78 -20.33
CA GLY A 3 -1.58 -2.32 -21.62
C GLY A 3 -0.05 -2.42 -21.79
N GLY A 4 0.60 -3.43 -21.18
CA GLY A 4 2.07 -3.60 -21.26
C GLY A 4 2.87 -2.74 -20.26
N ARG A 5 2.20 -2.09 -19.31
CA ARG A 5 2.83 -1.27 -18.27
C ARG A 5 3.41 -2.12 -17.14
N PRO A 6 4.42 -1.62 -16.39
CA PRO A 6 4.97 -2.32 -15.23
C PRO A 6 3.90 -2.72 -14.21
N LEU A 7 4.09 -3.88 -13.58
CA LEU A 7 3.23 -4.36 -12.51
C LEU A 7 3.22 -3.35 -11.36
N VAL A 8 2.03 -3.12 -10.80
CA VAL A 8 1.82 -2.30 -9.60
C VAL A 8 1.55 -3.23 -8.44
N LEU A 9 2.24 -3.01 -7.32
CA LEU A 9 1.92 -3.64 -6.05
C LEU A 9 0.80 -2.86 -5.35
N ILE A 10 -0.27 -3.54 -4.95
CA ILE A 10 -1.32 -2.97 -4.11
C ILE A 10 -1.29 -3.73 -2.79
N GLY A 11 -1.10 -3.03 -1.67
CA GLY A 11 -0.96 -3.71 -0.39
C GLY A 11 -1.11 -2.80 0.83
N GLY A 12 -1.43 -3.42 1.95
CA GLY A 12 -1.62 -2.76 3.25
C GLY A 12 -2.46 -3.63 4.19
N PRO A 13 -2.69 -3.18 5.43
CA PRO A 13 -3.46 -3.91 6.43
C PRO A 13 -4.91 -4.07 5.99
N CYS A 14 -5.56 -5.16 6.40
CA CYS A 14 -6.93 -5.47 6.00
C CYS A 14 -7.91 -4.33 6.32
N ALA A 15 -7.78 -3.75 7.52
CA ALA A 15 -8.57 -2.62 7.98
C ALA A 15 -7.70 -1.53 8.64
N ILE A 16 -8.21 -0.30 8.63
CA ILE A 16 -7.63 0.87 9.28
C ILE A 16 -7.97 0.78 10.77
N GLU A 17 -6.95 0.62 11.62
CA GLU A 17 -7.13 0.54 13.07
C GLU A 17 -7.02 1.91 13.75
N SER A 18 -6.15 2.77 13.23
CA SER A 18 -6.03 4.18 13.61
C SER A 18 -5.31 4.93 12.49
N GLU A 19 -5.46 6.26 12.46
CA GLU A 19 -4.75 7.13 11.51
C GLU A 19 -3.23 6.98 11.64
N CYS A 20 -2.70 7.04 12.86
CA CYS A 20 -1.27 6.86 13.11
C CYS A 20 -0.75 5.51 12.60
N HIS A 21 -1.49 4.42 12.83
CA HIS A 21 -1.06 3.10 12.35
C HIS A 21 -1.12 3.00 10.83
N ALA A 22 -2.14 3.57 10.20
CA ALA A 22 -2.26 3.59 8.74
C ALA A 22 -1.11 4.36 8.09
N LEU A 23 -0.79 5.56 8.58
CA LEU A 23 0.30 6.39 8.07
C LEU A 23 1.66 5.72 8.25
N MET A 24 1.95 5.21 9.46
CA MET A 24 3.21 4.52 9.74
C MET A 24 3.40 3.28 8.86
N THR A 25 2.33 2.53 8.63
CA THR A 25 2.37 1.36 7.75
C THR A 25 2.58 1.76 6.29
N ALA A 26 1.87 2.79 5.82
CA ALA A 26 1.98 3.30 4.46
C ALA A 26 3.39 3.80 4.16
N GLU A 27 3.99 4.57 5.07
CA GLU A 27 5.37 5.07 4.94
C GLU A 27 6.37 3.91 4.81
N ARG A 28 6.25 2.91 5.67
CA ARG A 28 7.17 1.76 5.67
C ARG A 28 7.05 0.93 4.39
N LEU A 29 5.82 0.66 3.94
CA LEU A 29 5.57 -0.08 2.70
C LEU A 29 6.02 0.71 1.46
N ALA A 30 5.80 2.02 1.45
CA ALA A 30 6.26 2.89 0.37
C ALA A 30 7.80 2.90 0.27
N ALA A 31 8.51 2.94 1.40
CA ALA A 31 9.97 2.87 1.42
C ALA A 31 10.49 1.54 0.85
N ILE A 32 9.87 0.41 1.23
CA ILE A 32 10.22 -0.92 0.71
C ILE A 32 9.97 -1.00 -0.80
N ALA A 33 8.81 -0.53 -1.27
CA ALA A 33 8.48 -0.53 -2.68
C ALA A 33 9.41 0.37 -3.51
N ALA A 34 9.79 1.52 -2.97
CA ALA A 34 10.74 2.44 -3.59
C ALA A 34 12.13 1.80 -3.73
N ALA A 35 12.62 1.12 -2.69
CA ALA A 35 13.88 0.37 -2.74
C ALA A 35 13.86 -0.73 -3.83
N GLY A 36 12.71 -1.39 -4.00
CA GLY A 36 12.48 -2.38 -5.06
C GLY A 36 12.19 -1.79 -6.44
N ARG A 37 12.07 -0.46 -6.58
CA ARG A 37 11.61 0.25 -7.79
C ARG A 37 10.27 -0.30 -8.32
N VAL A 38 9.40 -0.73 -7.42
CA VAL A 38 8.07 -1.26 -7.75
C VAL A 38 7.04 -0.15 -7.53
N PRO A 39 6.23 0.21 -8.54
CA PRO A 39 5.10 1.10 -8.34
C PRO A 39 4.14 0.53 -7.29
N PHE A 40 3.74 1.35 -6.32
CA PHE A 40 2.97 0.90 -5.15
C PHE A 40 1.73 1.76 -4.90
N VAL A 41 0.64 1.10 -4.50
CA VAL A 41 -0.60 1.71 -4.03
C VAL A 41 -0.90 1.15 -2.63
N TYR A 42 -0.93 2.03 -1.63
CA TYR A 42 -1.39 1.65 -0.31
C TYR A 42 -2.90 1.39 -0.34
N LYS A 43 -3.34 0.28 0.27
CA LYS A 43 -4.76 -0.04 0.44
C LYS A 43 -5.05 -0.51 1.85
N SER A 44 -6.12 0.01 2.44
CA SER A 44 -6.72 -0.52 3.65
C SER A 44 -8.23 -0.24 3.64
N SER A 45 -9.04 -1.09 4.30
CA SER A 45 -10.49 -0.86 4.41
C SER A 45 -10.81 -0.05 5.66
N TYR A 46 -11.76 0.89 5.61
CA TYR A 46 -12.28 1.54 6.81
C TYR A 46 -13.19 0.60 7.62
N ASP A 47 -13.90 -0.30 6.93
CA ASP A 47 -14.82 -1.26 7.51
C ASP A 47 -14.25 -2.69 7.48
N LYS A 48 -14.50 -3.46 8.55
CA LYS A 48 -14.28 -4.91 8.57
C LYS A 48 -15.62 -5.57 8.24
N ALA A 49 -15.76 -6.01 7.00
CA ALA A 49 -16.80 -6.98 6.64
C ALA A 49 -16.43 -8.37 7.16
#